data_AF-A0AAV9RPI8-F1
#
_entry.id   AF-A0AAV9RPI8-F1
#
_cell.length_a   1.000
_cell.length_b   1.000
_cell.length_c   1.000
_cell.angle_alpha   90.00
_cell.angle_beta   90.00
_cell.angle_gamma   90.00
#
_symmetry.space_group_name_H-M   'P 1'
#
loop_
_entity.id
_entity.type
_entity.pdbx_description
1 polymer ?
#
loop_
_entity_poly.entity_id
_entity_poly.type
_entity_poly.pdbx_seq_one_letter_code
_entity_poly.pdbx_strand_id
1 'polypeptide(L)'
;MERNSQEILYSNALADSITTPPLLIVFYKHHSSIDPMWHVRHLGTTGAGNRYSPQFVRAAKLLHWNGHYKPWGRTSSFSDVWDQWFIPDPTGKFHPVRRHAD
;
A
#
# COMPACT_ATOMS: atom_id res chain seq x y z
N MET A 1 18.46 13.78 7.57
CA MET A 1 17.13 13.19 7.79
C MET A 1 16.58 13.46 9.18
N GLU A 2 17.42 13.48 10.22
CA GLU A 2 17.05 13.76 11.62
C GLU A 2 16.15 15.00 11.81
N ARG A 3 16.49 16.12 11.15
CA ARG A 3 15.66 17.32 11.22
C ARG A 3 14.26 17.16 10.63
N ASN A 4 14.13 16.44 9.51
CA ASN A 4 12.81 16.18 8.90
C ASN A 4 11.94 15.26 9.77
N SER A 5 12.54 14.33 10.54
CA SER A 5 11.77 13.50 11.49
C SER A 5 11.22 14.27 12.68
N GLN A 6 11.84 15.39 13.07
CA GLN A 6 11.38 16.22 14.18
C GLN A 6 10.41 17.32 13.72
N GLU A 7 10.69 17.94 12.57
CA GLU A 7 10.00 19.16 12.12
C GLU A 7 8.99 18.94 10.97
N ILE A 8 8.89 17.73 10.41
CA ILE A 8 7.97 17.37 9.30
C ILE A 8 8.12 18.33 8.09
N LEU A 9 9.35 18.74 7.80
CA LEU A 9 9.67 19.78 6.80
C LEU A 9 9.12 19.49 5.41
N TYR A 10 9.13 18.23 5.00
CA TYR A 10 8.77 17.81 3.65
C TYR A 10 7.49 16.97 3.57
N SER A 11 6.85 16.69 4.72
CA SER A 11 5.78 15.68 4.81
C SER A 11 4.38 16.26 5.00
N ASN A 12 4.24 17.58 5.17
CA ASN A 12 2.96 18.28 5.38
C ASN A 12 2.12 18.48 4.10
N ALA A 13 2.48 17.85 2.98
CA ALA A 13 1.74 17.92 1.73
C ALA A 13 0.73 16.74 1.61
N LEU A 14 -0.25 16.87 0.71
CA LEU A 14 -1.41 15.97 0.45
C LEU A 14 -1.14 14.45 0.38
N ALA A 15 0.12 14.01 0.28
CA ALA A 15 0.51 12.61 0.28
C ALA A 15 1.36 12.34 1.53
N ASP A 16 0.72 11.89 2.61
CA ASP A 16 1.33 11.53 3.91
C ASP A 16 2.53 10.59 3.75
N SER A 17 3.71 11.15 3.52
CA SER A 17 4.94 10.39 3.42
C SER A 17 6.11 11.21 3.93
N ILE A 18 6.76 10.71 4.98
CA ILE A 18 7.92 11.33 5.59
C ILE A 18 9.19 11.11 4.74
N THR A 19 9.24 9.99 4.00
CA THR A 19 10.42 9.55 3.27
C THR A 19 10.36 9.82 1.77
N THR A 20 9.17 9.77 1.15
CA THR A 20 9.05 9.94 -0.31
C THR A 20 9.56 11.30 -0.79
N PRO A 21 9.15 12.44 -0.19
CA PRO A 21 9.57 13.74 -0.70
C PRO A 21 11.09 13.98 -0.58
N PRO A 22 11.76 13.67 0.56
CA PRO A 22 13.23 13.76 0.64
C PRO A 22 13.95 12.87 -0.38
N LEU A 23 13.47 11.65 -0.61
CA LEU A 23 14.09 10.74 -1.58
C LEU A 23 13.93 11.27 -3.02
N LEU A 24 12.78 11.84 -3.37
CA LEU A 24 12.56 12.47 -4.67
C LEU A 24 13.48 13.67 -4.89
N ILE A 25 13.76 14.46 -3.84
CA ILE A 25 14.68 15.60 -3.90
C ILE A 25 16.13 15.10 -4.13
N VAL A 26 16.59 14.14 -3.32
CA VAL A 26 17.96 13.63 -3.39
C VAL A 26 18.24 12.92 -4.71
N PHE A 27 17.29 12.10 -5.18
CA PHE A 27 17.45 11.32 -6.41
C PHE A 27 16.86 12.01 -7.64
N TYR A 28 16.64 13.32 -7.61
CA TYR A 28 16.11 14.05 -8.76
C TYR A 28 16.99 13.84 -9.99
N LYS A 29 16.42 13.27 -11.06
CA LYS A 29 17.14 12.83 -12.29
C LYS A 29 18.24 11.77 -12.09
N HIS A 30 18.38 11.22 -10.89
CA HIS A 30 19.31 10.15 -10.53
C HIS A 30 18.54 8.87 -10.20
N HIS A 31 17.64 8.46 -11.10
CA HIS A 31 16.81 7.27 -10.96
C HIS A 31 16.61 6.61 -12.33
N SER A 32 16.27 5.32 -12.33
CA SER A 32 15.76 4.61 -13.50
C SER A 32 14.26 4.30 -13.32
N SER A 33 13.55 4.11 -14.42
CA SER A 33 12.17 3.63 -14.38
C SER A 33 12.13 2.12 -14.22
N ILE A 34 11.17 1.63 -13.43
CA ILE A 34 10.83 0.21 -13.32
C ILE A 34 9.54 -0.09 -14.09
N ASP A 35 9.37 -1.32 -14.53
CA ASP A 35 8.10 -1.78 -15.11
C ASP A 35 6.95 -1.56 -14.10
N PRO A 36 5.85 -0.87 -14.48
CA PRO A 36 4.71 -0.60 -13.60
C PRO A 36 4.10 -1.84 -12.93
N MET A 37 4.28 -3.04 -13.49
CA MET A 37 3.82 -4.29 -12.87
C MET A 37 4.55 -4.61 -11.57
N TRP A 38 5.72 -4.01 -11.32
CA TRP A 38 6.45 -4.06 -10.04
C TRP A 38 6.00 -2.99 -9.04
N HIS A 39 5.00 -2.17 -9.36
CA HIS A 39 4.42 -1.22 -8.40
C HIS A 39 2.95 -0.89 -8.70
N VAL A 40 2.08 -1.92 -8.69
CA VAL A 40 0.63 -1.70 -8.77
C VAL A 40 0.13 -1.16 -7.43
N ARG A 41 -0.08 0.16 -7.40
CA ARG A 41 -0.33 0.97 -6.21
C ARG A 41 -1.78 1.45 -6.12
N HIS A 42 -2.09 2.18 -5.05
CA HIS A 42 -3.39 2.76 -4.71
C HIS A 42 -4.50 1.76 -4.38
N LEU A 43 -4.14 0.51 -4.07
CA LEU A 43 -5.11 -0.52 -3.70
C LEU A 43 -5.80 -0.21 -2.36
N GLY A 44 -5.17 0.61 -1.50
CA GLY A 44 -5.70 1.03 -0.21
C GLY A 44 -6.32 2.42 -0.18
N THR A 45 -6.58 3.05 -1.34
CA THR A 45 -7.07 4.45 -1.40
C THR A 45 -8.60 4.55 -1.37
N THR A 46 -9.33 3.67 -2.08
CA THR A 46 -10.79 3.80 -2.29
C THR A 46 -11.63 2.69 -1.64
N GLY A 47 -11.11 2.01 -0.61
CA GLY A 47 -11.79 0.88 0.01
C GLY A 47 -11.95 -0.26 -0.99
N ALA A 48 -13.18 -0.77 -1.18
CA ALA A 48 -13.49 -1.77 -2.20
C ALA A 48 -13.66 -1.19 -3.62
N GLY A 49 -13.64 0.14 -3.79
CA GLY A 49 -13.92 0.81 -5.06
C GLY A 49 -12.73 0.95 -6.01
N ASN A 50 -11.70 0.11 -5.90
CA ASN A 50 -10.60 0.12 -6.86
C ASN A 50 -11.08 -0.35 -8.26
N ARG A 51 -10.53 0.24 -9.33
CA ARG A 51 -10.99 0.02 -10.71
C ARG A 51 -10.14 -0.94 -11.53
N TYR A 52 -9.08 -1.51 -10.95
CA TYR A 52 -8.30 -2.53 -11.65
C TYR A 52 -9.14 -3.78 -11.91
N SER A 53 -8.91 -4.43 -13.05
CA SER A 53 -9.53 -5.72 -13.32
C SER A 53 -8.83 -6.81 -12.50
N PRO A 54 -9.55 -7.89 -12.10
CA PRO A 54 -8.93 -9.02 -11.41
C PRO A 54 -7.80 -9.69 -12.19
N GLN A 55 -7.86 -9.67 -13.53
CA GLN A 55 -6.81 -10.21 -14.40
C GLN A 55 -5.55 -9.34 -14.33
N PHE A 56 -5.71 -8.01 -14.32
CA PHE A 56 -4.59 -7.09 -14.18
C PHE A 56 -3.88 -7.27 -12.83
N VAL A 57 -4.64 -7.35 -11.74
CA VAL A 57 -4.10 -7.57 -10.39
C VAL A 57 -3.35 -8.89 -10.30
N ARG A 58 -3.85 -9.96 -10.92
CA ARG A 58 -3.17 -11.28 -10.97
C ARG A 58 -1.89 -11.27 -11.79
N ALA A 59 -1.81 -10.43 -12.83
CA ALA A 59 -0.61 -10.32 -13.66
C ALA A 59 0.51 -9.52 -12.96
N ALA A 60 0.16 -8.69 -11.97
CA ALA A 60 1.10 -7.84 -11.23
C ALA A 60 2.19 -8.66 -10.54
N LYS A 61 3.41 -8.10 -10.48
CA LYS A 61 4.55 -8.68 -9.77
C LYS A 61 4.61 -8.22 -8.33
N LEU A 62 4.13 -7.00 -8.05
CA LEU A 62 4.04 -6.46 -6.70
C LEU A 62 2.80 -5.58 -6.55
N LEU A 63 2.02 -5.87 -5.51
CA LEU A 63 0.79 -5.17 -5.14
C LEU A 63 1.03 -4.30 -3.91
N HIS A 64 0.57 -3.05 -3.94
CA HIS A 64 0.75 -2.11 -2.84
C HIS A 64 -0.57 -1.46 -2.41
N TRP A 65 -1.03 -1.84 -1.22
CA TRP A 65 -2.15 -1.20 -0.51
C TRP A 65 -1.70 0.05 0.24
N ASN A 66 -1.17 1.05 -0.47
CA ASN A 66 -0.94 2.38 0.12
C ASN A 66 -2.28 3.11 0.34
N GLY A 67 -2.39 3.78 1.49
CA GLY A 67 -3.62 4.39 1.99
C GLY A 67 -4.19 3.68 3.22
N HIS A 68 -5.37 4.11 3.64
CA HIS A 68 -6.02 3.70 4.89
C HIS A 68 -6.65 2.30 4.84
N TYR A 69 -7.08 1.84 3.67
CA TYR A 69 -7.85 0.60 3.52
C TYR A 69 -6.94 -0.60 3.34
N LYS A 70 -6.38 -1.11 4.44
CA LYS A 70 -5.52 -2.30 4.42
C LYS A 70 -6.33 -3.60 4.23
N PRO A 71 -5.79 -4.61 3.51
CA PRO A 71 -6.53 -5.83 3.19
C PRO A 71 -6.80 -6.73 4.42
N TRP A 72 -6.03 -6.57 5.48
CA TRP A 72 -6.26 -7.21 6.78
C TRP A 72 -7.18 -6.42 7.72
N GLY A 73 -7.60 -5.22 7.31
CA GLY A 73 -8.53 -4.36 8.03
C GLY A 73 -9.97 -4.53 7.56
N ARG A 74 -10.75 -3.43 7.56
CA ARG A 74 -12.14 -3.40 7.06
C ARG A 74 -12.18 -3.52 5.51
N THR A 75 -13.29 -3.12 4.90
CA THR A 75 -13.53 -3.14 3.45
C THR A 75 -12.34 -2.57 2.65
N SER A 76 -11.66 -3.46 1.92
CA SER A 76 -10.50 -3.16 1.08
C SER A 76 -10.63 -3.90 -0.26
N SER A 77 -10.02 -3.39 -1.31
CA SER A 77 -10.00 -4.04 -2.61
C SER A 77 -9.01 -5.21 -2.61
N PHE A 78 -9.39 -6.30 -3.29
CA PHE A 78 -8.54 -7.47 -3.53
C PHE A 78 -8.00 -8.12 -2.23
N SER A 79 -8.76 -8.07 -1.13
CA SER A 79 -8.38 -8.74 0.13
C SER A 79 -8.20 -10.25 -0.05
N ASP A 80 -8.98 -10.86 -0.94
CA ASP A 80 -8.89 -12.26 -1.33
C ASP A 80 -7.52 -12.64 -1.89
N VAL A 81 -6.89 -11.74 -2.65
CA VAL A 81 -5.53 -11.95 -3.19
C VAL A 81 -4.50 -11.88 -2.08
N TRP A 82 -4.65 -10.95 -1.14
CA TRP A 82 -3.75 -10.86 0.02
C TRP A 82 -3.88 -12.08 0.94
N ASP A 83 -5.10 -12.58 1.12
CA ASP A 83 -5.42 -13.73 1.99
C ASP A 83 -4.72 -15.02 1.55
N GLN A 84 -4.44 -15.20 0.26
CA GLN A 84 -3.69 -16.35 -0.25
C GLN A 84 -2.27 -16.45 0.31
N TRP A 85 -1.70 -15.33 0.76
CA TRP A 85 -0.33 -15.23 1.27
C TRP A 85 -0.28 -14.94 2.78
N PHE A 86 -1.42 -14.74 3.41
CA PHE A 86 -1.49 -14.49 4.83
C PHE A 86 -1.13 -15.76 5.61
N ILE A 87 -0.17 -15.63 6.52
CA ILE A 87 0.17 -16.67 7.48
C ILE A 87 -0.50 -16.30 8.81
N PRO A 88 -1.36 -17.18 9.39
CA PRO A 88 -2.00 -16.93 10.66
C PRO A 88 -1.00 -16.60 11.76
N ASP A 89 -1.37 -15.67 12.65
CA ASP A 89 -0.56 -15.32 13.81
C ASP A 89 -0.43 -16.55 14.73
N PRO A 90 0.78 -17.08 14.98
CA PRO A 90 0.96 -18.25 15.82
C PRO A 90 0.55 -18.00 17.28
N THR A 91 0.43 -16.74 17.71
CA THR A 91 -0.03 -16.38 19.06
C THR A 91 -1.55 -16.21 19.16
N GLY A 92 -2.27 -16.18 18.03
CA GLY A 92 -3.71 -15.98 17.98
C GLY A 92 -4.18 -14.61 18.49
N LYS A 93 -3.29 -13.62 18.65
CA LYS A 93 -3.67 -12.27 19.09
C LYS A 93 -4.24 -11.46 17.92
N PHE A 94 -3.72 -11.70 16.73
CA PHE A 94 -4.13 -11.03 15.52
C PHE A 94 -4.96 -11.92 14.60
N HIS A 95 -6.08 -11.38 14.15
CA HIS A 95 -6.88 -11.96 13.09
C HIS A 95 -7.29 -10.85 12.11
N PRO A 96 -7.23 -11.10 10.78
CA PRO A 96 -7.74 -10.15 9.82
C PRO A 96 -9.23 -9.86 10.08
N VAL A 97 -9.62 -8.59 9.99
CA VAL A 97 -11.03 -8.22 10.16
C VAL A 97 -11.77 -8.64 8.90
N ARG A 98 -12.77 -9.51 9.02
CA ARG A 98 -13.59 -9.95 7.88
C ARG A 98 -15.05 -9.64 8.18
N ARG A 99 -15.78 -9.13 7.19
CA ARG A 99 -17.25 -9.22 7.21
C ARG A 99 -17.55 -10.60 6.65
N HIS A 100 -18.08 -11.49 7.48
CA HIS A 100 -18.75 -12.67 6.96
C HIS A 100 -19.89 -12.17 6.05
N ALA A 101 -19.95 -12.69 4.83
CA ALA A 101 -21.21 -12.66 4.10
C ALA A 101 -22.08 -13.71 4.79
N ASP A 102 -23.07 -13.25 5.52
CA ASP A 102 -24.17 -14.11 5.98
C ASP A 102 -24.90 -14.70 4.77
#